data_AF-A0A423I501-F1
#
_entry.id   AF-A0A423I501-F1
#
_cell.length_a   1.000
_cell.length_b   1.000
_cell.length_c   1.000
_cell.angle_alpha   90.00
_cell.angle_beta   90.00
_cell.angle_gamma   90.00
#
_symmetry.space_group_name_H-M   'P 1'
#
loop_
_entity.id
_entity.type
_entity.pdbx_description
1 polymer ?
#
loop_
_entity_poly.entity_id
_entity_poly.type
_entity_poly.pdbx_seq_one_letter_code
_entity_poly.pdbx_strand_id
1 'polypeptide(L)'
;MKGWHNMEDYIRFDRFIDLETSLEQLLAQIQGAPMTATCWKWALIAAHSALQGAVCIALRGSAGFDTWKPSHLKKWLAAYENSEDLPDPQLDFFMELFDRLFGKESGINRDLISWLNESRNNFIHFNTDQLSIERKSIVGAIDESISAIIEAPTRSEGIFFYEERQPERFDALCQSIRARLKVLADA
;
A
#
# COMPACT_ATOMS: atom_id res chain seq x y z
N MET A 1 -3.92 23.07 -31.30
CA MET A 1 -2.89 22.67 -30.31
C MET A 1 -3.39 23.08 -28.94
N LYS A 2 -3.75 22.12 -28.08
CA LYS A 2 -4.21 22.40 -26.71
C LYS A 2 -3.04 22.92 -25.88
N GLY A 3 -3.30 23.98 -25.11
CA GLY A 3 -2.32 24.73 -24.34
C GLY A 3 -1.56 23.84 -23.38
N TRP A 4 -0.26 24.11 -23.28
CA TRP A 4 0.59 23.52 -22.27
C TRP A 4 0.17 24.16 -20.94
N HIS A 5 -0.54 23.40 -20.10
CA HIS A 5 -0.86 23.86 -18.76
C HIS A 5 0.44 24.02 -17.96
N ASN A 6 0.57 25.12 -17.23
CA ASN A 6 1.74 25.37 -16.40
C ASN A 6 1.78 24.33 -15.28
N MET A 7 2.88 23.58 -15.15
CA MET A 7 2.97 22.41 -14.26
C MET A 7 2.95 22.81 -12.78
N GLU A 8 3.18 24.09 -12.47
CA GLU A 8 3.20 24.64 -11.10
C GLU A 8 1.81 24.68 -10.43
N ASP A 9 0.72 24.62 -11.21
CA ASP A 9 -0.65 24.64 -10.68
C ASP A 9 -1.19 23.25 -10.28
N TYR A 10 -0.39 22.19 -10.41
CA TYR A 10 -0.82 20.81 -10.22
C TYR A 10 -0.12 20.15 -9.02
N ILE A 11 -0.91 19.51 -8.15
CA ILE A 11 -0.39 18.63 -7.12
C ILE A 11 -0.10 17.28 -7.77
N ARG A 12 1.16 16.84 -7.72
CA ARG A 12 1.59 15.55 -8.25
C ARG A 12 1.48 14.49 -7.17
N PHE A 13 0.81 13.40 -7.52
CA PHE A 13 0.80 12.16 -6.76
C PHE A 13 1.51 11.09 -7.58
N ASP A 14 2.33 10.30 -6.92
CA ASP A 14 2.87 9.08 -7.50
C ASP A 14 2.95 7.98 -6.44
N ARG A 15 3.14 6.74 -6.92
CA ARG A 15 3.09 5.56 -6.06
C ARG A 15 4.12 5.61 -4.92
N PHE A 16 5.29 6.22 -5.13
CA PHE A 16 6.32 6.29 -4.10
C PHE A 16 5.99 7.36 -3.06
N ILE A 17 5.56 8.53 -3.50
CA ILE A 17 5.03 9.57 -2.61
C ILE A 17 3.87 9.01 -1.78
N ASP A 18 2.97 8.22 -2.37
CA ASP A 18 1.85 7.60 -1.68
C ASP A 18 2.30 6.55 -0.65
N LEU A 19 3.30 5.72 -0.97
CA LEU A 19 3.91 4.77 -0.04
C LEU A 19 4.51 5.50 1.17
N GLU A 20 5.37 6.48 0.92
CA GLU A 20 6.08 7.23 1.96
C GLU A 20 5.11 8.00 2.84
N THR A 21 4.18 8.74 2.24
CA THR A 21 3.14 9.49 2.96
C THR A 21 2.28 8.55 3.80
N SER A 22 1.95 7.36 3.30
CA SER A 22 1.17 6.37 4.06
C SER A 22 1.93 5.84 5.28
N LEU A 23 3.25 5.62 5.17
CA LEU A 23 4.10 5.27 6.31
C LEU A 23 4.17 6.41 7.34
N GLU A 24 4.28 7.65 6.90
CA GLU A 24 4.24 8.82 7.79
C GLU A 24 2.91 8.95 8.51
N GLN A 25 1.79 8.77 7.79
CA GLN A 25 0.46 8.78 8.40
C GLN A 25 0.31 7.64 9.40
N LEU A 26 0.76 6.42 9.07
CA LEU A 26 0.76 5.31 10.01
C LEU A 26 1.52 5.67 11.29
N LEU A 27 2.76 6.16 11.15
CA LEU A 27 3.59 6.55 12.28
C LEU A 27 2.90 7.60 13.15
N ALA A 28 2.33 8.65 12.54
CA ALA A 28 1.61 9.69 13.25
C ALA A 28 0.42 9.15 14.06
N GLN A 29 -0.35 8.21 13.50
CA GLN A 29 -1.49 7.61 14.20
C GLN A 29 -1.07 6.75 15.39
N ILE A 30 0.02 5.99 15.26
CA ILE A 30 0.46 5.08 16.33
C ILE A 30 1.29 5.79 17.41
N GLN A 31 1.79 7.01 17.15
CA GLN A 31 2.59 7.77 18.12
C GLN A 31 1.77 8.39 19.26
N GLY A 32 0.53 8.81 19.01
CA GLY A 32 -0.31 9.46 20.02
C GLY A 32 -0.71 8.51 21.15
N ALA A 33 -0.38 8.85 22.41
CA ALA A 33 -0.83 8.11 23.59
C ALA A 33 -1.68 9.01 24.51
N PRO A 34 -2.86 8.55 25.00
CA PRO A 34 -3.53 7.29 24.66
C PRO A 34 -4.11 7.29 23.24
N MET A 35 -4.03 6.14 22.55
CA MET A 35 -4.61 5.98 21.22
C MET A 35 -6.14 5.89 21.30
N THR A 36 -6.83 6.79 20.60
CA THR A 36 -8.29 6.72 20.43
C THR A 36 -8.68 5.65 19.42
N ALA A 37 -9.95 5.23 19.39
CA ALA A 37 -10.47 4.31 18.37
C ALA A 37 -10.25 4.83 16.93
N THR A 38 -10.36 6.16 16.75
CA THR A 38 -10.09 6.82 15.47
C THR A 38 -8.63 6.66 15.04
N CYS A 39 -7.67 6.78 15.97
CA CYS A 39 -6.26 6.53 15.69
C CYS A 39 -6.03 5.09 15.21
N TRP A 40 -6.66 4.09 15.85
CA TRP A 40 -6.54 2.69 15.42
C TRP A 40 -7.14 2.44 14.04
N LYS A 41 -8.31 3.02 13.74
CA LYS A 41 -8.93 2.95 12.41
C LYS A 41 -7.98 3.48 11.33
N TRP A 42 -7.45 4.69 11.54
CA TRP A 42 -6.59 5.32 10.55
C TRP A 42 -5.21 4.67 10.47
N ALA A 43 -4.69 4.09 11.55
CA ALA A 43 -3.48 3.27 11.51
C ALA A 43 -3.64 2.05 10.58
N LEU A 44 -4.76 1.32 10.67
CA LEU A 44 -5.03 0.19 9.77
C LEU A 44 -5.14 0.62 8.30
N ILE A 45 -5.86 1.72 8.04
CA ILE A 45 -6.00 2.27 6.69
C ILE A 45 -4.63 2.67 6.14
N ALA A 46 -3.82 3.40 6.91
CA ALA A 46 -2.50 3.85 6.51
C ALA A 46 -1.53 2.68 6.28
N ALA A 47 -1.54 1.67 7.15
CA ALA A 47 -0.74 0.46 6.99
C ALA A 47 -1.07 -0.28 5.68
N HIS A 48 -2.36 -0.49 5.41
CA HIS A 48 -2.79 -1.10 4.15
C HIS A 48 -2.40 -0.25 2.94
N SER A 49 -2.61 1.08 2.99
CA SER A 49 -2.24 1.97 1.88
C SER A 49 -0.74 1.92 1.59
N ALA A 50 0.09 1.92 2.63
CA ALA A 50 1.54 1.74 2.49
C ALA A 50 1.86 0.38 1.85
N LEU A 51 1.29 -0.71 2.35
CA LEU A 51 1.53 -2.05 1.79
C LEU A 51 1.10 -2.16 0.33
N GLN A 52 -0.08 -1.64 -0.03
CA GLN A 52 -0.54 -1.61 -1.41
C GLN A 52 0.41 -0.78 -2.29
N GLY A 53 0.91 0.35 -1.79
CA GLY A 53 1.92 1.17 -2.48
C GLY A 53 3.20 0.37 -2.76
N ALA A 54 3.76 -0.27 -1.73
CA ALA A 54 4.97 -1.10 -1.85
C ALA A 54 4.79 -2.26 -2.84
N VAL A 55 3.67 -2.99 -2.76
CA VAL A 55 3.35 -4.07 -3.70
C VAL A 55 3.23 -3.55 -5.13
N CYS A 56 2.51 -2.44 -5.33
CA CYS A 56 2.34 -1.84 -6.65
C CYS A 56 3.66 -1.33 -7.25
N ILE A 57 4.59 -0.87 -6.42
CA ILE A 57 5.91 -0.43 -6.86
C ILE A 57 6.77 -1.62 -7.24
N ALA A 58 6.82 -2.65 -6.40
CA ALA A 58 7.63 -3.85 -6.65
C ALA A 58 7.18 -4.62 -7.90
N LEU A 59 5.88 -4.65 -8.17
CA LEU A 59 5.33 -5.38 -9.32
C LEU A 59 5.35 -4.60 -10.63
N ARG A 60 5.43 -3.26 -10.65
CA ARG A 60 5.13 -2.48 -11.87
C ARG A 60 6.09 -2.73 -13.05
N GLY A 61 7.19 -3.46 -12.85
CA GLY A 61 8.19 -3.70 -13.88
C GLY A 61 8.58 -2.39 -14.57
N SER A 62 8.43 -2.35 -15.90
CA SER A 62 8.68 -1.16 -16.72
C SER A 62 7.41 -0.39 -17.11
N ALA A 63 6.35 -1.08 -17.54
CA ALA A 63 5.14 -0.45 -18.13
C ALA A 63 3.95 -0.32 -17.17
N GLY A 64 4.01 -0.89 -15.96
CA GLY A 64 2.94 -0.82 -14.97
C GLY A 64 1.73 -1.72 -15.21
N PHE A 65 1.66 -2.39 -16.37
CA PHE A 65 0.62 -3.33 -16.75
C PHE A 65 0.50 -4.53 -15.79
N ASP A 66 1.61 -4.92 -15.18
CA ASP A 66 1.70 -6.04 -14.25
C ASP A 66 0.92 -5.82 -12.95
N THR A 67 0.35 -4.62 -12.75
CA THR A 67 -0.52 -4.31 -11.62
C THR A 67 -2.01 -4.23 -11.98
N TRP A 68 -2.36 -4.31 -13.27
CA TRP A 68 -3.74 -4.16 -13.73
C TRP A 68 -4.49 -5.49 -13.72
N LYS A 69 -5.82 -5.40 -13.61
CA LYS A 69 -6.69 -6.56 -13.87
C LYS A 69 -6.41 -7.12 -15.26
N PRO A 70 -6.26 -8.44 -15.43
CA PRO A 70 -6.01 -9.04 -16.73
C PRO A 70 -7.05 -8.66 -17.80
N SER A 71 -8.32 -8.53 -17.40
CA SER A 71 -9.41 -8.10 -18.28
C SER A 71 -9.30 -6.64 -18.73
N HIS A 72 -8.77 -5.75 -17.88
CA HIS A 72 -8.55 -4.35 -18.24
C HIS A 72 -7.31 -4.20 -19.12
N LEU A 73 -6.23 -4.93 -18.81
CA LEU A 73 -5.06 -4.97 -19.67
C LEU A 73 -5.41 -5.43 -21.09
N LYS A 74 -6.19 -6.51 -21.21
CA LYS A 74 -6.63 -7.02 -22.53
C LYS A 74 -7.45 -5.98 -23.30
N LYS A 75 -8.37 -5.29 -22.64
CA LYS A 75 -9.19 -4.23 -23.27
C LYS A 75 -8.32 -3.04 -23.71
N TRP A 76 -7.38 -2.65 -22.86
CA TRP A 76 -6.48 -1.54 -23.14
C TRP A 76 -5.57 -1.84 -24.34
N LEU A 77 -4.96 -3.04 -24.38
CA LEU A 77 -4.12 -3.47 -25.50
C LEU A 77 -4.90 -3.54 -26.81
N ALA A 78 -6.13 -4.06 -26.79
CA ALA A 78 -6.97 -4.10 -27.98
C ALA A 78 -7.31 -2.69 -28.50
N ALA A 79 -7.66 -1.76 -27.60
CA ALA A 79 -7.93 -0.37 -27.99
C ALA A 79 -6.66 0.30 -28.56
N TYR A 80 -5.50 0.05 -27.95
CA TYR A 80 -4.21 0.54 -28.42
C TYR A 80 -3.86 0.03 -29.82
N GLU A 81 -4.00 -1.28 -30.07
CA GLU A 81 -3.75 -1.92 -31.37
C GLU A 81 -4.68 -1.39 -32.46
N ASN A 82 -5.93 -1.08 -32.11
CA ASN A 82 -6.94 -0.58 -33.04
C ASN A 82 -6.94 0.95 -33.19
N SER A 83 -6.03 1.68 -32.51
CA SER A 83 -6.02 3.15 -32.49
C SER A 83 -7.35 3.77 -32.02
N GLU A 84 -8.00 3.11 -31.07
CA GLU A 84 -9.24 3.56 -30.41
C GLU A 84 -8.94 4.35 -29.14
N ASP A 85 -9.99 4.94 -28.55
CA ASP A 85 -9.89 5.60 -27.26
C ASP A 85 -9.48 4.60 -26.17
N LEU A 86 -8.40 4.91 -25.45
CA LEU A 86 -7.84 4.05 -24.43
C LEU A 86 -8.74 4.04 -23.18
N PRO A 87 -9.18 2.86 -22.70
CA PRO A 87 -10.01 2.77 -21.51
C PRO A 87 -9.19 3.08 -20.25
N ASP A 88 -9.86 3.55 -19.20
CA ASP A 88 -9.21 3.74 -17.91
C ASP A 88 -8.76 2.38 -17.31
N PRO A 89 -7.49 2.25 -16.90
CA PRO A 89 -7.00 1.03 -16.29
C PRO A 89 -7.58 0.86 -14.89
N GLN A 90 -7.73 -0.41 -14.47
CA GLN A 90 -8.09 -0.75 -13.10
C GLN A 90 -7.02 -1.64 -12.49
N LEU A 91 -6.58 -1.27 -11.28
CA LEU A 91 -5.70 -2.09 -10.44
C LEU A 91 -6.35 -3.44 -10.16
N ASP A 92 -5.55 -4.50 -10.13
CA ASP A 92 -6.00 -5.82 -9.72
C ASP A 92 -6.44 -5.85 -8.25
N PHE A 93 -7.13 -6.91 -7.84
CA PHE A 93 -7.50 -7.08 -6.44
C PHE A 93 -6.24 -7.17 -5.58
N PHE A 94 -6.25 -6.50 -4.42
CA PHE A 94 -5.06 -6.38 -3.58
C PHE A 94 -4.45 -7.74 -3.23
N MET A 95 -5.26 -8.74 -2.86
CA MET A 95 -4.73 -10.06 -2.53
C MET A 95 -4.14 -10.80 -3.73
N GLU A 96 -4.64 -10.57 -4.95
CA GLU A 96 -4.04 -11.13 -6.17
C GLU A 96 -2.66 -10.53 -6.45
N LEU A 97 -2.50 -9.22 -6.20
CA LEU A 97 -1.20 -8.55 -6.29
C LEU A 97 -0.25 -9.03 -5.19
N PHE A 98 -0.74 -9.14 -3.96
CA PHE A 98 0.04 -9.61 -2.84
C PHE A 98 0.57 -11.03 -3.11
N ASP A 99 -0.30 -11.94 -3.55
CA ASP A 99 0.05 -13.33 -3.84
C ASP A 99 1.04 -13.43 -5.01
N ARG A 100 0.96 -12.53 -5.98
CA ARG A 100 1.92 -12.45 -7.10
C ARG A 100 3.32 -12.08 -6.63
N LEU A 101 3.45 -11.16 -5.67
CA LEU A 101 4.76 -10.70 -5.18
C LEU A 101 5.38 -11.65 -4.14
N PHE A 102 4.58 -12.14 -3.20
CA PHE A 102 5.08 -12.90 -2.05
C PHE A 102 5.01 -14.41 -2.25
N GLY A 103 4.06 -14.91 -3.05
CA GLY A 103 3.85 -16.34 -3.22
C GLY A 103 3.57 -17.07 -1.89
N LYS A 104 3.82 -18.38 -1.84
CA LYS A 104 3.56 -19.23 -0.65
C LYS A 104 4.73 -19.31 0.33
N GLU A 105 5.94 -18.95 -0.08
CA GLU A 105 7.17 -19.19 0.68
C GLU A 105 7.80 -17.89 1.21
N SER A 106 7.02 -16.80 1.30
CA SER A 106 7.54 -15.51 1.75
C SER A 106 7.91 -15.46 3.23
N GLY A 107 7.37 -16.36 4.05
CA GLY A 107 7.44 -16.21 5.51
C GLY A 107 6.52 -15.11 6.05
N ILE A 108 5.81 -14.38 5.17
CA ILE A 108 4.77 -13.42 5.56
C ILE A 108 3.47 -14.16 5.82
N ASN A 109 2.83 -13.85 6.95
CA ASN A 109 1.53 -14.40 7.32
C ASN A 109 0.42 -13.79 6.45
N ARG A 110 0.08 -14.49 5.36
CA ARG A 110 -0.97 -14.10 4.42
C ARG A 110 -2.33 -13.87 5.08
N ASP A 111 -2.69 -14.62 6.12
CA ASP A 111 -4.01 -14.48 6.77
C ASP A 111 -4.14 -13.14 7.51
N LEU A 112 -3.06 -12.67 8.14
CA LEU A 112 -3.02 -11.33 8.75
C LEU A 112 -3.14 -10.23 7.69
N ILE A 113 -2.52 -10.41 6.51
CA ILE A 113 -2.63 -9.47 5.40
C ILE A 113 -4.04 -9.47 4.79
N SER A 114 -4.66 -10.64 4.64
CA SER A 114 -6.06 -10.74 4.20
C SER A 114 -6.99 -10.02 5.17
N TRP A 115 -6.80 -10.27 6.47
CA TRP A 115 -7.57 -9.61 7.53
C TRP A 115 -7.37 -8.08 7.53
N LEU A 116 -6.14 -7.59 7.30
CA LEU A 116 -5.86 -6.17 7.15
C LEU A 116 -6.63 -5.55 5.98
N ASN A 117 -6.63 -6.21 4.82
CA ASN A 117 -7.37 -5.76 3.63
C ASN A 117 -8.89 -5.74 3.86
N GLU A 118 -9.45 -6.80 4.44
CA GLU A 118 -10.87 -6.87 4.79
C GLU A 118 -11.26 -5.78 5.80
N SER A 119 -10.46 -5.60 6.85
CA SER A 119 -10.68 -4.56 7.87
C SER A 119 -10.65 -3.17 7.25
N ARG A 120 -9.68 -2.89 6.38
CA ARG A 120 -9.59 -1.63 5.62
C ARG A 120 -10.86 -1.43 4.78
N ASN A 121 -11.32 -2.45 4.07
CA ASN A 121 -12.53 -2.36 3.25
C ASN A 121 -13.77 -2.08 4.10
N ASN A 122 -13.93 -2.74 5.25
CA ASN A 122 -15.04 -2.48 6.17
C ASN A 122 -15.04 -1.01 6.65
N PHE A 123 -13.87 -0.45 6.94
CA PHE A 123 -13.73 0.93 7.40
C PHE A 123 -13.95 2.01 6.34
N ILE A 124 -13.67 1.71 5.06
CA ILE A 124 -13.84 2.65 3.95
C ILE A 124 -15.24 2.56 3.35
N HIS A 125 -15.79 1.36 3.23
CA HIS A 125 -17.11 1.16 2.64
C HIS A 125 -18.26 1.35 3.63
N PHE A 126 -17.96 1.51 4.93
CA PHE A 126 -18.95 1.70 6.00
C PHE A 126 -20.04 0.62 5.96
N ASN A 127 -19.67 -0.62 5.64
CA ASN A 127 -20.62 -1.73 5.47
C ASN A 127 -21.33 -2.12 6.77
N THR A 128 -20.79 -1.72 7.92
CA THR A 128 -21.30 -2.05 9.25
C THR A 128 -21.39 -0.79 10.11
N ASP A 129 -22.49 -0.62 10.85
CA ASP A 129 -22.68 0.54 11.74
C ASP A 129 -21.78 0.51 12.98
N GLN A 130 -21.34 -0.68 13.41
CA GLN A 130 -20.50 -0.85 14.59
C GLN A 130 -19.51 -2.01 14.40
N LEU A 131 -18.29 -1.82 14.88
CA LEU A 131 -17.23 -2.82 14.83
C LEU A 131 -16.39 -2.74 16.11
N SER A 132 -16.09 -3.89 16.71
CA SER A 132 -15.13 -4.01 17.82
C SER A 132 -14.03 -4.98 17.41
N ILE A 133 -12.79 -4.59 17.63
CA ILE A 133 -11.61 -5.36 17.23
C ILE A 133 -10.65 -5.41 18.42
N GLU A 134 -10.06 -6.57 18.67
CA GLU A 134 -9.01 -6.71 19.67
C GLU A 134 -7.75 -5.92 19.25
N ARG A 135 -7.20 -5.12 20.17
CA ARG A 135 -5.99 -4.33 19.94
C ARG A 135 -4.84 -5.19 19.38
N LYS A 136 -4.66 -6.40 19.93
CA LYS A 136 -3.59 -7.32 19.51
C LYS A 136 -3.71 -7.73 18.04
N SER A 137 -4.93 -7.94 17.54
CA SER A 137 -5.17 -8.23 16.12
C SER A 137 -4.73 -7.07 15.23
N ILE A 138 -5.03 -5.83 15.64
CA ILE A 138 -4.60 -4.63 14.92
C ILE A 138 -3.08 -4.53 14.88
N VAL A 139 -2.43 -4.63 16.05
CA VAL A 139 -0.97 -4.51 16.14
C VAL A 139 -0.28 -5.62 15.34
N GLY A 140 -0.74 -6.86 15.45
CA GLY A 140 -0.17 -7.99 14.71
C GLY A 140 -0.30 -7.83 13.20
N ALA A 141 -1.46 -7.39 12.70
CA ALA A 141 -1.66 -7.18 11.27
C ALA A 141 -0.83 -6.02 10.71
N ILE A 142 -0.68 -4.93 11.48
CA ILE A 142 0.19 -3.81 11.07
C ILE A 142 1.65 -4.26 11.07
N ASP A 143 2.11 -4.97 12.09
CA ASP A 143 3.50 -5.46 12.16
C ASP A 143 3.84 -6.40 10.99
N GLU A 144 2.94 -7.33 10.67
CA GLU A 144 3.07 -8.21 9.51
C GLU A 144 3.11 -7.41 8.20
N SER A 145 2.28 -6.38 8.06
CA SER A 145 2.29 -5.51 6.88
C SER A 145 3.60 -4.76 6.73
N ILE A 146 4.23 -4.33 7.83
CA ILE A 146 5.53 -3.67 7.82
C ILE A 146 6.64 -4.64 7.44
N SER A 147 6.55 -5.90 7.88
CA SER A 147 7.47 -6.96 7.42
C SER A 147 7.38 -7.15 5.91
N ALA A 148 6.17 -7.21 5.36
CA ALA A 148 5.97 -7.30 3.92
C ALA A 148 6.46 -6.04 3.19
N ILE A 149 6.20 -4.85 3.71
CA ILE A 149 6.67 -3.58 3.13
C ILE A 149 8.20 -3.56 3.04
N ILE A 150 8.90 -3.91 4.12
CA ILE A 150 10.38 -3.97 4.17
C ILE A 150 10.93 -4.98 3.16
N GLU A 151 10.23 -6.08 2.93
CA GLU A 151 10.66 -7.12 2.01
C GLU A 151 10.34 -6.81 0.54
N ALA A 152 9.32 -6.01 0.25
CA ALA A 152 8.90 -5.71 -1.12
C ALA A 152 10.03 -5.20 -2.05
N PRO A 153 10.96 -4.32 -1.63
CA PRO A 153 12.10 -3.92 -2.46
C PRO A 153 12.98 -5.08 -2.92
N THR A 154 13.20 -6.11 -2.08
CA THR A 154 14.07 -7.24 -2.42
C THR A 154 13.42 -8.21 -3.41
N ARG A 155 12.09 -8.12 -3.55
CA ARG A 155 11.26 -8.91 -4.46
C ARG A 155 10.91 -8.17 -5.75
N SER A 156 11.35 -6.93 -5.89
CA SER A 156 11.07 -6.10 -7.07
C SER A 156 11.87 -6.58 -8.28
N GLU A 157 11.18 -6.83 -9.39
CA GLU A 157 11.83 -7.12 -10.69
C GLU A 157 12.26 -5.83 -11.42
N GLY A 158 11.79 -4.68 -10.95
CA GLY A 158 12.10 -3.35 -11.50
C GLY A 158 12.71 -2.40 -10.48
N ILE A 159 12.74 -1.11 -10.84
CA ILE A 159 13.23 -0.04 -9.97
C ILE A 159 12.20 0.24 -8.87
N PHE A 160 12.56 -0.11 -7.63
CA PHE A 160 11.77 0.23 -6.46
C PHE A 160 12.00 1.69 -6.03
N PHE A 161 13.26 2.07 -5.82
CA PHE A 161 13.70 3.41 -5.45
C PHE A 161 14.29 4.14 -6.65
N TYR A 162 13.74 5.31 -7.00
CA TYR A 162 14.23 6.14 -8.10
C TYR A 162 15.29 7.14 -7.67
N GLU A 163 15.25 7.59 -6.42
CA GLU A 163 16.13 8.64 -5.89
C GLU A 163 17.00 8.09 -4.75
N GLU A 164 18.22 8.60 -4.65
CA GLU A 164 19.22 8.11 -3.69
C GLU A 164 18.78 8.22 -2.22
N ARG A 165 17.91 9.19 -1.88
CA ARG A 165 17.46 9.42 -0.50
C ARG A 165 16.25 8.56 -0.10
N GLN A 166 15.56 7.97 -1.06
CA GLN A 166 14.34 7.21 -0.80
C GLN A 166 14.56 5.96 0.07
N PRO A 167 15.62 5.15 -0.12
CA PRO A 167 15.89 4.01 0.75
C PRO A 167 16.11 4.42 2.21
N GLU A 168 16.94 5.44 2.46
CA GLU A 168 17.26 5.89 3.82
C GLU A 168 16.01 6.36 4.58
N ARG A 169 15.14 7.14 3.92
CA ARG A 169 13.90 7.63 4.54
C ARG A 169 12.88 6.51 4.74
N PHE A 170 12.76 5.62 3.77
CA PHE A 170 11.92 4.43 3.87
C PHE A 170 12.32 3.54 5.07
N ASP A 171 13.62 3.27 5.21
CA ASP A 171 14.15 2.45 6.32
C ASP A 171 13.92 3.13 7.68
N ALA A 172 14.19 4.44 7.77
CA ALA A 172 13.99 5.21 9.00
C ALA A 172 12.51 5.19 9.46
N LEU A 173 11.57 5.32 8.52
CA LEU A 173 10.13 5.23 8.81
C LEU A 173 9.75 3.83 9.29
N CYS A 174 10.16 2.78 8.57
CA CYS A 174 9.86 1.39 8.93
C CYS A 174 10.42 1.02 10.31
N GLN A 175 11.65 1.44 10.62
CA GLN A 175 12.26 1.23 11.95
C GLN A 175 11.51 1.96 13.06
N SER A 176 11.13 3.22 12.83
CA SER A 176 10.37 4.02 13.80
C SER A 176 9.00 3.41 14.08
N ILE A 177 8.33 2.91 13.03
CA ILE A 177 7.04 2.22 13.15
C ILE A 177 7.21 0.93 13.96
N ARG A 178 8.20 0.08 13.64
CA ARG A 178 8.44 -1.17 14.39
C ARG A 178 8.74 -0.92 15.86
N ALA A 179 9.59 0.07 16.17
CA ALA A 179 9.88 0.45 17.54
C ALA A 179 8.61 0.81 18.30
N ARG A 180 7.69 1.54 17.65
CA ARG A 180 6.42 1.93 18.26
C ARG A 180 5.45 0.77 18.40
N LEU A 181 5.34 -0.12 17.41
CA LEU A 181 4.49 -1.31 17.47
C LEU A 181 4.90 -2.23 18.63
N LYS A 182 6.20 -2.39 18.89
CA LYS A 182 6.71 -3.15 20.03
C LYS A 182 6.17 -2.59 21.36
N VAL A 183 6.25 -1.27 21.55
CA VAL A 183 5.69 -0.63 22.76
C VAL A 183 4.18 -0.84 22.88
N LEU A 184 3.45 -0.84 21.77
CA LEU A 184 1.99 -1.07 21.76
C LEU A 184 1.61 -2.53 21.98
N ALA A 185 2.48 -3.49 21.63
CA ALA A 185 2.27 -4.90 21.88
C ALA A 185 2.46 -5.26 23.36
N ASP A 186 3.37 -4.55 24.05
CA ASP A 186 3.71 -4.76 25.45
C ASP A 186 2.74 -4.06 26.44
N ALA A 187 1.77 -3.27 25.94
CA ALA A 187 0.85 -2.43 26.72
C ALA A 187 -0.62 -2.91 26.73
#